data_AF-A0A2L0HR04-F1
#
_entry.id   AF-A0A2L0HR04-F1
#
_cell.length_a   1.000
_cell.length_b   1.000
_cell.length_c   1.000
_cell.angle_alpha   90.00
_cell.angle_beta   90.00
_cell.angle_gamma   90.00
#
_symmetry.space_group_name_H-M   'P 1'
#
loop_
_entity.id
_entity.type
_entity.pdbx_description
1 polymer ?
#
loop_
_entity_poly.entity_id
_entity_poly.type
_entity_poly.pdbx_seq_one_letter_code
_entity_poly.pdbx_strand_id
1 'polypeptide(L)'
;MSKPNIHVAIALLLHQNKVLVGWRSAEQHQGNKHEFPGGKVEANETPLDACRREVFEEVGVGLNDWHAFDVICHEYDDVVVNLHLFHAIVPEALLSEIQQPWTWYSRTELLSLNFPKANFSILQRLYWPNQIKISEHLNDLEQLKPQQLLYWRVEHTAADLEDLEQLSEQQASHLIVNVQAWQKLTLPMQKKVAAIHLKQHQLMTVKRGELPVGFRFIAACHDVVAMKHAQNIGCDAIILSPVLATATHPDVEPLGWVRFQEYAQQVDIPVFALGGMHVELLQQAQSHHAYGIAGIRYL
;
A
#
# COMPACT_ATOMS: atom_id res chain seq x y z
N MET A 1 33.10 -8.57 19.44
CA MET A 1 31.90 -8.14 20.18
C MET A 1 30.74 -8.12 19.20
N SER A 2 29.54 -8.53 19.59
CA SER A 2 28.35 -8.41 18.73
C SER A 2 28.04 -6.93 18.48
N LYS A 3 27.68 -6.56 17.25
CA LYS A 3 27.23 -5.21 16.91
C LYS A 3 26.01 -4.86 17.78
N PRO A 4 25.89 -3.64 18.33
CA PRO A 4 24.65 -3.17 18.91
C PRO A 4 23.48 -3.37 17.95
N ASN A 5 22.36 -3.83 18.49
CA ASN A 5 21.12 -4.01 17.74
C ASN A 5 20.10 -2.98 18.22
N ILE A 6 19.78 -2.03 17.34
CA ILE A 6 18.88 -0.91 17.63
C ILE A 6 17.54 -1.20 16.97
N HIS A 7 16.48 -1.05 17.75
CA HIS A 7 15.10 -1.14 17.27
C HIS A 7 14.50 0.26 17.24
N VAL A 8 13.89 0.62 16.12
CA VAL A 8 13.20 1.90 15.90
C VAL A 8 11.78 1.60 15.44
N ALA A 9 10.79 2.22 16.06
CA ALA A 9 9.41 2.15 15.64
C ALA A 9 9.06 3.36 14.76
N ILE A 10 8.38 3.13 13.64
CA ILE A 10 7.98 4.17 12.68
C ILE A 10 6.47 4.07 12.44
N ALA A 11 5.78 5.20 12.54
CA ALA A 11 4.36 5.33 12.26
C ALA A 11 4.12 5.88 10.85
N LEU A 12 3.33 5.15 10.06
CA LEU A 12 2.77 5.61 8.80
C LEU A 12 1.32 6.03 9.06
N LEU A 13 1.12 7.30 9.39
CA LEU A 13 -0.21 7.84 9.66
C LEU A 13 -0.89 8.20 8.35
N LEU A 14 -2.10 7.68 8.15
CA LEU A 14 -2.85 7.78 6.90
C LEU A 14 -4.19 8.49 7.11
N HIS A 15 -4.59 9.29 6.13
CA HIS A 15 -5.92 9.89 6.07
C HIS A 15 -6.27 10.16 4.61
N GLN A 16 -7.37 9.59 4.09
CA GLN A 16 -7.82 9.78 2.70
C GLN A 16 -6.68 9.70 1.66
N ASN A 17 -5.95 8.58 1.63
CA ASN A 17 -4.79 8.35 0.74
C ASN A 17 -3.56 9.26 0.95
N LYS A 18 -3.58 10.18 1.89
CA LYS A 18 -2.42 11.00 2.26
C LYS A 18 -1.64 10.35 3.39
N VAL A 19 -0.37 10.74 3.51
CA VAL A 19 0.56 10.28 4.54
C VAL A 19 1.06 11.49 5.31
N LEU A 20 1.07 11.41 6.64
CA LEU A 20 1.61 12.46 7.49
C LEU A 20 3.15 12.40 7.47
N VAL A 21 3.77 13.54 7.20
CA VAL A 21 5.23 13.68 7.10
C VAL A 21 5.66 14.94 7.84
N GLY A 22 6.72 14.85 8.62
CA GLY A 22 7.32 15.95 9.36
C GLY A 22 8.57 16.48 8.67
N TRP A 23 9.07 17.61 9.14
CA TRP A 23 10.34 18.19 8.72
C TRP A 23 11.29 18.33 9.91
N ARG A 24 12.49 17.76 9.78
CA ARG A 24 13.56 17.90 10.77
C ARG A 24 14.24 19.24 10.64
N SER A 25 14.27 20.02 11.72
CA SER A 25 15.05 21.24 11.76
C SER A 25 16.55 20.95 11.59
N ALA A 26 17.32 21.94 11.13
CA ALA A 26 18.75 21.79 10.83
C ALA A 26 19.59 21.29 12.02
N GLU A 27 19.12 21.51 13.25
CA GLU A 27 19.81 21.22 14.50
C GLU A 27 19.65 19.75 14.96
N GLN A 28 18.72 19.01 14.37
CA GLN A 28 18.48 17.60 14.70
C GLN A 28 19.44 16.68 13.94
N HIS A 29 19.67 15.46 14.44
CA HIS A 29 20.48 14.44 13.77
C HIS A 29 19.96 14.19 12.34
N GLN A 30 20.76 14.39 11.29
CA GLN A 30 20.28 14.44 9.88
C GLN A 30 19.22 15.51 9.58
N GLY A 31 19.36 16.72 10.13
CA GLY A 31 18.47 17.85 9.86
C GLY A 31 18.32 18.23 8.38
N ASN A 32 17.31 19.05 8.08
CA ASN A 32 16.87 19.43 6.73
C ASN A 32 16.37 18.24 5.87
N LYS A 33 15.69 17.29 6.51
CA LYS A 33 15.08 16.14 5.85
C LYS A 33 13.66 15.91 6.35
N HIS A 34 12.86 15.29 5.51
CA HIS A 34 11.54 14.80 5.87
C HIS A 34 11.65 13.51 6.69
N GLU A 35 10.68 13.29 7.57
CA GLU A 35 10.60 12.08 8.39
C GLU A 35 9.17 11.62 8.63
N PHE A 36 9.05 10.38 9.06
CA PHE A 36 7.82 9.81 9.61
C PHE A 36 7.91 9.88 11.14
N PRO A 37 6.79 10.05 11.86
CA PRO A 37 6.79 10.00 13.32
C PRO A 37 7.36 8.69 13.83
N GLY A 38 8.13 8.74 14.92
CA GLY A 38 8.69 7.54 15.51
C GLY A 38 10.04 7.74 16.18
N GLY A 39 10.48 6.69 16.87
CA GLY A 39 11.65 6.76 17.74
C GLY A 39 12.17 5.40 18.15
N LYS A 40 13.16 5.41 19.04
CA LYS A 40 13.83 4.18 19.50
C LYS A 40 12.90 3.40 20.42
N VAL A 41 12.94 2.08 20.30
CA VAL A 41 12.26 1.18 21.24
C VAL A 41 13.08 1.09 22.52
N GLU A 42 12.45 1.42 23.65
CA GLU A 42 13.05 1.34 24.98
C GLU A 42 13.04 -0.09 25.56
N ALA A 43 13.81 -0.32 26.63
CA ALA A 43 14.08 -1.66 27.16
C ALA A 43 12.84 -2.43 27.68
N ASN A 44 11.73 -1.75 27.97
CA ASN A 44 10.54 -2.32 28.60
C ASN A 44 9.25 -2.14 27.79
N GLU A 45 9.35 -1.84 26.50
CA GLU A 45 8.20 -1.64 25.63
C GLU A 45 8.29 -2.51 24.37
N THR A 46 7.14 -2.86 23.79
CA THR A 46 7.12 -3.48 22.47
C THR A 46 7.35 -2.42 21.39
N PRO A 47 7.76 -2.78 20.15
CA PRO A 47 7.86 -1.81 19.06
C PRO A 47 6.55 -1.08 18.78
N LEU A 48 5.39 -1.71 19.01
CA LEU A 48 4.09 -1.06 18.85
C LEU A 48 3.81 -0.06 19.98
N ASP A 49 4.17 -0.39 21.22
CA ASP A 49 4.01 0.52 22.35
C ASP A 49 4.92 1.75 22.19
N ALA A 50 6.17 1.55 21.75
CA ALA A 50 7.08 2.61 21.35
C ALA A 50 6.45 3.51 20.28
N CYS A 51 5.89 2.90 19.21
CA CYS A 51 5.24 3.64 18.13
C CYS A 51 4.10 4.53 18.65
N ARG A 52 3.25 3.99 19.53
CA ARG A 52 2.12 4.72 20.14
C ARG A 52 2.60 5.87 21.02
N ARG A 53 3.63 5.65 21.84
CA ARG A 53 4.24 6.66 22.70
C ARG A 53 4.80 7.81 21.86
N GLU A 54 5.63 7.50 20.87
CA GLU A 54 6.25 8.50 19.99
C GLU A 54 5.21 9.30 19.21
N VAL A 55 4.16 8.66 18.68
CA VAL A 55 3.08 9.38 17.98
C VAL A 55 2.33 10.31 18.94
N PHE A 56 2.08 9.88 20.17
CA PHE A 56 1.44 10.73 21.16
C PHE A 56 2.33 11.92 21.57
N GLU A 57 3.63 11.70 21.76
CA GLU A 57 4.60 12.73 22.17
C GLU A 57 4.92 13.73 21.05
N GLU A 58 5.12 13.26 19.82
CA GLU A 58 5.56 14.07 18.69
C GLU A 58 4.39 14.68 17.88
N VAL A 59 3.32 13.92 17.69
CA VAL A 59 2.17 14.31 16.84
C VAL A 59 0.99 14.81 17.67
N GLY A 60 0.86 14.34 18.91
CA GLY A 60 -0.19 14.77 19.84
C GLY A 60 -1.48 13.97 19.76
N VAL A 61 -1.53 12.88 18.99
CA VAL A 61 -2.77 12.12 18.76
C VAL A 61 -2.72 10.70 19.35
N GLY A 62 -3.81 10.29 19.99
CA GLY A 62 -3.98 8.93 20.51
C GLY A 62 -4.74 8.05 19.51
N LEU A 63 -4.07 7.03 18.96
CA LEU A 63 -4.66 6.08 18.01
C LEU A 63 -4.67 4.66 18.58
N ASN A 64 -5.77 3.93 18.36
CA ASN A 64 -5.96 2.58 18.91
C ASN A 64 -5.76 1.48 17.87
N ASP A 65 -6.25 1.71 16.64
CA ASP A 65 -6.22 0.73 15.56
C ASP A 65 -4.93 0.84 14.74
N TRP A 66 -3.99 -0.04 15.08
CA TRP A 66 -2.71 -0.17 14.41
C TRP A 66 -2.61 -1.49 13.65
N HIS A 67 -1.81 -1.47 12.57
CA HIS A 67 -1.45 -2.64 11.79
C HIS A 67 0.05 -2.69 11.60
N ALA A 68 0.64 -3.88 11.77
CA ALA A 68 2.03 -4.10 11.40
C ALA A 68 2.14 -4.02 9.86
N PHE A 69 3.07 -3.20 9.38
CA PHE A 69 3.25 -2.92 7.96
C PHE A 69 4.46 -3.66 7.39
N ASP A 70 5.63 -3.44 7.99
CA ASP A 70 6.89 -4.05 7.54
C ASP A 70 7.95 -4.04 8.65
N VAL A 71 9.03 -4.81 8.45
CA VAL A 71 10.25 -4.72 9.26
C VAL A 71 11.45 -4.65 8.33
N ILE A 72 12.14 -3.51 8.33
CA ILE A 72 13.30 -3.25 7.47
C ILE A 72 14.58 -3.31 8.30
N CYS A 73 15.49 -4.21 7.93
CA CYS A 73 16.79 -4.36 8.58
C CYS A 73 17.87 -3.69 7.74
N HIS A 74 18.63 -2.79 8.37
CA HIS A 74 19.84 -2.20 7.83
C HIS A 74 21.04 -2.64 8.69
N GLU A 75 21.97 -3.35 8.07
CA GLU A 75 23.24 -3.70 8.70
C GLU A 75 24.33 -2.73 8.25
N TYR A 76 24.85 -1.96 9.22
CA TYR A 76 26.03 -1.10 9.05
C TYR A 76 27.26 -1.80 9.67
N ASP A 77 28.45 -1.24 9.45
CA ASP A 77 29.70 -1.82 9.95
C ASP A 77 29.75 -1.91 11.48
N ASP A 78 29.12 -0.96 12.17
CA ASP A 78 29.15 -0.77 13.61
C ASP A 78 27.83 -1.09 14.31
N VAL A 79 26.69 -1.11 13.61
CA VAL A 79 25.35 -1.28 14.20
C VAL A 79 24.37 -1.99 13.26
N VAL A 80 23.43 -2.74 13.84
CA VAL A 80 22.26 -3.26 13.12
C VAL A 80 21.04 -2.43 13.52
N VAL A 81 20.31 -1.89 12.56
CA VAL A 81 19.10 -1.08 12.79
C VAL A 81 17.89 -1.81 12.22
N ASN A 82 16.93 -2.13 13.07
CA ASN A 82 15.65 -2.72 12.71
C ASN A 82 14.55 -1.66 12.80
N LEU A 83 14.01 -1.27 11.64
CA LEU A 83 12.87 -0.37 11.54
C LEU A 83 11.59 -1.20 11.57
N HIS A 84 10.77 -1.02 12.60
CA HIS A 84 9.45 -1.64 12.74
C HIS A 84 8.40 -0.64 12.27
N LEU A 85 7.74 -0.94 11.16
CA LEU A 85 6.79 -0.03 10.55
C LEU A 85 5.37 -0.44 10.92
N PHE A 86 4.60 0.52 11.39
CA PHE A 86 3.18 0.36 11.68
C PHE A 86 2.40 1.41 10.91
N HIS A 87 1.18 1.11 10.51
CA HIS A 87 0.26 2.14 10.01
C HIS A 87 -0.99 2.24 10.88
N ALA A 88 -1.57 3.43 10.89
CA ALA A 88 -2.85 3.72 11.52
C ALA A 88 -3.59 4.79 10.72
N ILE A 89 -4.92 4.73 10.77
CA ILE A 89 -5.77 5.75 10.18
C ILE A 89 -5.99 6.86 11.21
N VAL A 90 -5.77 8.10 10.80
CA VAL A 90 -6.15 9.27 11.59
C VAL A 90 -7.58 9.67 11.24
N PRO A 91 -8.53 9.56 12.18
CA PRO A 91 -9.90 9.98 11.95
C PRO A 91 -9.99 11.51 11.79
N GLU A 92 -10.97 11.97 10.99
CA GLU A 92 -11.23 13.39 10.73
C GLU A 92 -11.23 14.25 12.01
N ALA A 93 -11.82 13.72 13.09
CA ALA A 93 -11.95 14.42 14.36
C ALA A 93 -10.61 14.78 15.05
N LEU A 94 -9.52 14.07 14.73
CA LEU A 94 -8.19 14.31 15.31
C LEU A 94 -7.30 15.16 14.41
N LEU A 95 -7.72 15.48 13.17
CA LEU A 95 -6.86 16.21 12.22
C LEU A 95 -6.48 17.61 12.71
N SER A 96 -7.36 18.28 13.43
CA SER A 96 -7.09 19.62 13.99
C SER A 96 -6.13 19.60 15.18
N GLU A 97 -5.87 18.44 15.77
CA GLU A 97 -4.93 18.28 16.88
C GLU A 97 -3.48 18.17 16.38
N ILE A 98 -3.30 17.77 15.11
CA ILE A 98 -1.98 17.64 14.48
C ILE A 98 -1.41 19.02 14.18
N GLN A 99 -0.25 19.33 14.77
CA GLN A 99 0.42 20.62 14.64
C GLN A 99 1.67 20.53 13.76
N GLN A 100 2.17 21.69 13.33
CA GLN A 100 3.47 21.77 12.66
C GLN A 100 4.59 21.19 13.54
N PRO A 101 5.62 20.55 12.94
CA PRO A 101 5.97 20.55 11.51
C PRO A 101 5.31 19.46 10.67
N TRP A 102 4.27 18.77 11.19
CA TRP A 102 3.59 17.68 10.47
C TRP A 102 2.65 18.20 9.38
N THR A 103 2.77 17.65 8.17
CA THR A 103 1.96 18.01 7.00
C THR A 103 1.51 16.75 6.25
N TRP A 104 0.30 16.80 5.70
CA TRP A 104 -0.26 15.71 4.89
C TRP A 104 0.18 15.81 3.44
N TYR A 105 0.83 14.77 2.92
CA TYR A 105 1.25 14.67 1.52
C TYR A 105 0.53 13.53 0.80
N SER A 106 0.21 13.74 -0.47
CA SER A 106 -0.20 12.64 -1.35
C SER A 106 0.96 11.68 -1.59
N ARG A 107 0.63 10.43 -1.92
CA ARG A 107 1.62 9.39 -2.22
C ARG A 107 2.54 9.75 -3.39
N THR A 108 2.07 10.56 -4.35
CA THR A 108 2.89 11.07 -5.45
C THR A 108 3.85 12.15 -4.99
N GLU A 109 3.41 13.07 -4.13
CA GLU A 109 4.28 14.11 -3.56
C GLU A 109 5.41 13.52 -2.71
N LEU A 110 5.18 12.39 -2.03
CA LEU A 110 6.22 11.70 -1.26
C LEU A 110 7.50 11.42 -2.06
N LEU A 111 7.37 11.18 -3.37
CA LEU A 111 8.49 10.86 -4.25
C LEU A 111 9.44 12.04 -4.49
N SER A 112 8.98 13.28 -4.27
CA SER A 112 9.81 14.49 -4.44
C SER A 112 10.37 15.03 -3.13
N LEU A 113 9.96 14.45 -1.99
CA LEU A 113 10.41 14.89 -0.67
C LEU A 113 11.83 14.40 -0.35
N ASN A 114 12.60 15.23 0.36
CA ASN A 114 13.97 14.93 0.78
C ASN A 114 14.00 14.01 2.01
N PHE A 115 13.87 12.70 1.82
CA PHE A 115 14.01 11.70 2.89
C PHE A 115 15.44 11.14 3.00
N PRO A 116 15.84 10.59 4.15
CA PRO A 116 17.03 9.73 4.25
C PRO A 116 16.94 8.53 3.30
N LYS A 117 18.09 8.08 2.77
CA LYS A 117 18.16 6.90 1.88
C LYS A 117 17.53 5.64 2.49
N ALA A 118 17.61 5.48 3.81
CA ALA A 118 17.02 4.36 4.54
C ALA A 118 15.49 4.28 4.39
N ASN A 119 14.82 5.42 4.15
CA ASN A 119 13.36 5.48 4.02
C ASN A 119 12.89 5.16 2.59
N PHE A 120 13.78 4.99 1.61
CA PHE A 120 13.38 4.80 0.21
C PHE A 120 12.52 3.54 0.00
N SER A 121 12.82 2.45 0.70
CA SER A 121 11.99 1.24 0.71
C SER A 121 10.58 1.51 1.23
N ILE A 122 10.43 2.38 2.24
CA ILE A 122 9.13 2.81 2.78
C ILE A 122 8.35 3.58 1.72
N LEU A 123 9.00 4.49 0.99
CA LEU A 123 8.37 5.28 -0.07
C LEU A 123 7.88 4.38 -1.21
N GLN A 124 8.67 3.39 -1.62
CA GLN A 124 8.28 2.41 -2.64
C GLN A 124 7.06 1.57 -2.21
N ARG A 125 6.93 1.30 -0.91
CA ARG A 125 5.78 0.59 -0.33
C ARG A 125 4.52 1.46 -0.31
N LEU A 126 4.66 2.74 0.00
CA LEU A 126 3.54 3.70 0.06
C LEU A 126 3.08 4.15 -1.34
N TYR A 127 3.97 4.24 -2.30
CA TYR A 127 3.62 4.66 -3.65
C TYR A 127 3.01 3.51 -4.47
N TRP A 128 1.93 3.84 -5.19
CA TRP A 128 1.32 2.95 -6.17
C TRP A 128 1.27 3.63 -7.53
N PRO A 129 1.65 2.97 -8.63
CA PRO A 129 1.29 3.43 -9.96
C PRO A 129 -0.25 3.54 -10.08
N ASN A 130 -0.74 4.57 -10.76
CA ASN A 130 -2.16 4.91 -10.79
C ASN A 130 -2.96 4.15 -11.86
N GLN A 131 -2.33 3.23 -12.59
CA GLN A 131 -2.94 2.41 -13.61
C GLN A 131 -2.61 0.93 -13.39
N ILE A 132 -3.63 0.07 -13.41
CA ILE A 132 -3.47 -1.38 -13.36
C ILE A 132 -4.05 -1.97 -14.64
N LYS A 133 -3.19 -2.44 -15.54
CA LYS A 133 -3.61 -3.22 -16.71
C LYS A 133 -3.94 -4.63 -16.24
N ILE A 134 -5.12 -5.14 -16.58
CA ILE A 134 -5.56 -6.49 -16.27
C ILE A 134 -5.48 -7.31 -17.56
N SER A 135 -4.67 -8.38 -17.57
CA SER A 135 -4.47 -9.19 -18.77
C SER A 135 -4.42 -10.67 -18.45
N GLU A 136 -4.70 -11.49 -19.46
CA GLU A 136 -4.47 -12.93 -19.45
C GLU A 136 -3.07 -13.28 -20.01
N HIS A 137 -2.35 -12.30 -20.58
CA HIS A 137 -1.06 -12.50 -21.23
C HIS A 137 0.09 -11.92 -20.39
N LEU A 138 1.00 -12.76 -19.93
CA LEU A 138 2.15 -12.34 -19.13
C LEU A 138 3.11 -11.43 -19.91
N ASN A 139 3.24 -11.65 -21.22
CA ASN A 139 4.12 -10.86 -22.11
C ASN A 139 3.72 -9.38 -22.21
N ASP A 140 2.53 -9.00 -21.73
CA ASP A 140 2.14 -7.60 -21.62
C ASP A 140 3.06 -6.80 -20.67
N LEU A 141 3.82 -7.48 -19.80
CA LEU A 141 4.87 -6.85 -18.97
C LEU A 141 5.89 -6.06 -19.80
N GLU A 142 6.23 -6.52 -21.00
CA GLU A 142 7.23 -5.88 -21.86
C GLU A 142 6.74 -4.55 -22.45
N GLN A 143 5.42 -4.34 -22.46
CA GLN A 143 4.76 -3.19 -23.07
C GLN A 143 4.19 -2.22 -22.04
N LEU A 144 4.42 -2.47 -20.74
CA LEU A 144 3.92 -1.60 -19.69
C LEU A 144 4.55 -0.21 -19.77
N LYS A 145 3.71 0.80 -19.61
CA LYS A 145 4.17 2.18 -19.40
C LYS A 145 4.68 2.32 -17.95
N PRO A 146 5.60 3.26 -17.66
CA PRO A 146 6.15 3.44 -16.29
C PRO A 146 5.13 3.68 -15.17
N GLN A 147 3.91 4.09 -15.51
CA GLN A 147 2.82 4.35 -14.55
C GLN A 147 1.87 3.16 -14.37
N GLN A 148 2.23 1.99 -14.91
CA GLN A 148 1.37 0.82 -14.95
C GLN A 148 1.91 -0.34 -14.13
N LEU A 149 1.00 -1.06 -13.49
CA LEU A 149 1.20 -2.43 -13.04
C LEU A 149 0.41 -3.37 -13.94
N LEU A 150 0.87 -4.62 -14.08
CA LEU A 150 0.11 -5.70 -14.71
C LEU A 150 -0.50 -6.58 -13.64
N TYR A 151 -1.84 -6.68 -13.60
CA TYR A 151 -2.50 -7.80 -12.96
C TYR A 151 -2.69 -8.95 -13.95
N TRP A 152 -1.86 -9.98 -13.82
CA TRP A 152 -1.99 -11.19 -14.61
C TRP A 152 -3.10 -12.08 -14.03
N ARG A 153 -4.26 -12.03 -14.67
CA ARG A 153 -5.51 -12.61 -14.17
C ARG A 153 -5.85 -13.89 -14.91
N VAL A 154 -5.16 -14.96 -14.54
CA VAL A 154 -5.42 -16.33 -15.03
C VAL A 154 -5.56 -17.30 -13.86
N GLU A 155 -6.18 -18.45 -14.11
CA GLU A 155 -6.04 -19.62 -13.24
C GLU A 155 -4.69 -20.27 -13.55
N HIS A 156 -3.75 -20.20 -12.60
CA HIS A 156 -2.35 -20.55 -12.87
C HIS A 156 -2.15 -22.07 -12.88
N THR A 157 -1.61 -22.58 -14.00
CA THR A 157 -1.12 -23.94 -14.18
C THR A 157 0.29 -24.10 -13.59
N ALA A 158 0.84 -25.32 -13.63
CA ALA A 158 2.22 -25.54 -13.18
C ALA A 158 3.24 -24.81 -14.07
N ALA A 159 3.00 -24.79 -15.39
CA ALA A 159 3.85 -24.08 -16.34
C ALA A 159 3.85 -22.57 -16.08
N ASP A 160 2.70 -21.98 -15.76
CA ASP A 160 2.61 -20.56 -15.43
C ASP A 160 3.47 -20.19 -14.20
N LEU A 161 3.58 -21.09 -13.22
CA LEU A 161 4.43 -20.87 -12.04
C LEU A 161 5.92 -20.95 -12.39
N GLU A 162 6.31 -21.85 -13.31
CA GLU A 162 7.68 -21.91 -13.82
C GLU A 162 8.05 -20.63 -14.57
N ASP A 163 7.14 -20.09 -15.39
CA ASP A 163 7.33 -18.82 -16.08
C ASP A 163 7.50 -17.65 -15.08
N LEU A 164 6.72 -17.63 -13.99
CA LEU A 164 6.87 -16.63 -12.93
C LEU A 164 8.25 -16.66 -12.27
N GLU A 165 8.79 -17.85 -12.00
CA GLU A 165 10.12 -17.99 -11.38
C GLU A 165 11.26 -17.53 -12.30
N GLN A 166 11.02 -17.46 -13.60
CA GLN A 166 12.01 -17.01 -14.59
C GLN A 166 12.01 -15.50 -14.81
N LEU A 167 11.03 -14.76 -14.26
CA LEU A 167 10.96 -13.31 -14.43
C LEU A 167 12.15 -12.60 -13.80
N SER A 168 12.63 -11.55 -14.47
CA SER A 168 13.59 -10.63 -13.89
C SER A 168 12.97 -9.85 -12.73
N GLU A 169 13.81 -9.31 -11.84
CA GLU A 169 13.35 -8.46 -10.73
C GLU A 169 12.60 -7.20 -11.22
N GLN A 170 13.05 -6.63 -12.34
CA GLN A 170 12.36 -5.50 -12.96
C GLN A 170 10.96 -5.89 -13.44
N GLN A 171 10.79 -7.06 -14.04
CA GLN A 171 9.48 -7.54 -14.50
C GLN A 171 8.56 -7.87 -13.31
N ALA A 172 9.05 -8.66 -12.35
CA ALA A 172 8.29 -9.05 -11.18
C ALA A 172 7.80 -7.85 -10.36
N SER A 173 8.62 -6.79 -10.23
CA SER A 173 8.27 -5.57 -9.49
C SER A 173 7.12 -4.74 -10.09
N HIS A 174 6.64 -5.11 -11.29
CA HIS A 174 5.45 -4.53 -11.93
C HIS A 174 4.25 -5.51 -11.98
N LEU A 175 4.40 -6.73 -11.45
CA LEU A 175 3.42 -7.80 -11.56
C LEU A 175 2.57 -7.96 -10.31
N ILE A 176 1.26 -8.02 -10.48
CA ILE A 176 0.28 -8.42 -9.48
C ILE A 176 -0.19 -9.85 -9.82
N VAL A 177 -0.16 -10.74 -8.84
CA VAL A 177 -0.60 -12.15 -8.99
C VAL A 177 -1.63 -12.52 -7.92
N ASN A 178 -2.46 -13.54 -8.16
CA ASN A 178 -3.39 -14.00 -7.14
C ASN A 178 -2.66 -14.65 -5.95
N VAL A 179 -3.22 -14.54 -4.74
CA VAL A 179 -2.67 -15.14 -3.51
C VAL A 179 -2.35 -16.64 -3.66
N GLN A 180 -3.14 -17.41 -4.41
CA GLN A 180 -2.92 -18.84 -4.59
C GLN A 180 -1.68 -19.15 -5.44
N ALA A 181 -1.39 -18.32 -6.44
CA ALA A 181 -0.18 -18.43 -7.23
C ALA A 181 1.02 -17.99 -6.41
N TRP A 182 0.91 -16.83 -5.73
CA TRP A 182 1.95 -16.29 -4.86
C TRP A 182 2.40 -17.28 -3.78
N GLN A 183 1.48 -17.98 -3.12
CA GLN A 183 1.80 -18.99 -2.09
C GLN A 183 2.64 -20.17 -2.62
N LYS A 184 2.65 -20.41 -3.93
CA LYS A 184 3.42 -21.49 -4.56
C LYS A 184 4.80 -21.05 -5.05
N LEU A 185 5.07 -19.74 -5.08
CA LEU A 185 6.36 -19.19 -5.49
C LEU A 185 7.42 -19.37 -4.41
N THR A 186 8.68 -19.35 -4.83
CA THR A 186 9.84 -19.29 -3.94
C THR A 186 9.86 -17.98 -3.16
N LEU A 187 10.35 -17.98 -1.93
CA LEU A 187 10.43 -16.76 -1.10
C LEU A 187 11.15 -15.59 -1.79
N PRO A 188 12.27 -15.79 -2.53
CA PRO A 188 12.88 -14.72 -3.31
C PRO A 188 11.93 -14.10 -4.35
N MET A 189 11.13 -14.91 -5.05
CA MET A 189 10.19 -14.41 -6.04
C MET A 189 8.95 -13.76 -5.39
N GLN A 190 8.44 -14.34 -4.30
CA GLN A 190 7.37 -13.75 -3.50
C GLN A 190 7.67 -12.31 -3.05
N LYS A 191 8.93 -12.00 -2.74
CA LYS A 191 9.37 -10.65 -2.34
C LYS A 191 9.51 -9.67 -3.51
N LYS A 192 9.58 -10.18 -4.74
CA LYS A 192 9.81 -9.38 -5.95
C LYS A 192 8.50 -8.97 -6.64
N VAL A 193 7.42 -9.73 -6.48
CA VAL A 193 6.13 -9.34 -7.07
C VAL A 193 5.65 -7.99 -6.55
N ALA A 194 5.02 -7.19 -7.41
CA ALA A 194 4.54 -5.87 -7.04
C ALA A 194 3.48 -5.94 -5.93
N ALA A 195 2.48 -6.81 -6.08
CA ALA A 195 1.43 -7.01 -5.09
C ALA A 195 0.74 -8.38 -5.24
N ILE A 196 0.00 -8.74 -4.20
CA ILE A 196 -0.76 -9.98 -4.09
C ILE A 196 -2.24 -9.64 -4.13
N HIS A 197 -2.95 -10.21 -5.09
CA HIS A 197 -4.36 -9.98 -5.29
C HIS A 197 -5.23 -10.99 -4.54
N LEU A 198 -6.20 -10.49 -3.77
CA LEU A 198 -7.28 -11.26 -3.16
C LEU A 198 -8.58 -11.04 -3.94
N LYS A 199 -9.19 -12.12 -4.46
CA LYS A 199 -10.58 -12.07 -4.93
C LYS A 199 -11.50 -11.82 -3.71
N GLN A 200 -12.68 -11.19 -3.88
CA GLN A 200 -13.56 -10.86 -2.75
C GLN A 200 -13.85 -12.08 -1.85
N HIS A 201 -14.15 -13.25 -2.41
CA HIS A 201 -14.40 -14.45 -1.59
C HIS A 201 -13.16 -14.93 -0.81
N GLN A 202 -11.94 -14.73 -1.34
CA GLN A 202 -10.69 -15.03 -0.63
C GLN A 202 -10.48 -14.01 0.49
N LEU A 203 -10.65 -12.73 0.17
CA LEU A 203 -10.59 -11.62 1.12
C LEU A 203 -11.45 -11.90 2.36
N MET A 204 -12.73 -12.27 2.16
CA MET A 204 -13.67 -12.49 3.26
C MET A 204 -13.34 -13.68 4.18
N THR A 205 -12.38 -14.53 3.80
CA THR A 205 -11.90 -15.64 4.67
C THR A 205 -10.71 -15.25 5.54
N VAL A 206 -10.03 -14.16 5.23
CA VAL A 206 -8.82 -13.73 5.94
C VAL A 206 -9.21 -12.93 7.18
N LYS A 207 -8.51 -13.18 8.29
CA LYS A 207 -8.71 -12.44 9.55
C LYS A 207 -7.60 -11.42 9.78
N ARG A 208 -7.89 -10.43 10.63
CA ARG A 208 -6.91 -9.42 11.05
C ARG A 208 -5.68 -10.12 11.65
N GLY A 209 -4.49 -9.77 11.14
CA GLY A 209 -3.22 -10.35 11.55
C GLY A 209 -2.80 -11.62 10.79
N GLU A 210 -3.61 -12.15 9.88
CA GLU A 210 -3.24 -13.32 9.06
C GLU A 210 -2.45 -12.94 7.79
N LEU A 211 -2.52 -11.68 7.35
CA LEU A 211 -1.70 -11.21 6.23
C LEU A 211 -0.23 -11.10 6.67
N PRO A 212 0.72 -11.67 5.90
CA PRO A 212 2.14 -11.56 6.20
C PRO A 212 2.63 -10.13 5.99
N VAL A 213 3.44 -9.64 6.95
CA VAL A 213 4.10 -8.33 6.87
C VAL A 213 5.14 -8.30 5.75
N GLY A 214 5.40 -7.10 5.21
CA GLY A 214 6.39 -6.92 4.14
C GLY A 214 5.92 -7.29 2.74
N PHE A 215 4.65 -7.66 2.56
CA PHE A 215 4.03 -7.90 1.24
C PHE A 215 2.88 -6.93 0.99
N ARG A 216 2.66 -6.54 -0.27
CA ARG A 216 1.55 -5.65 -0.64
C ARG A 216 0.32 -6.47 -0.99
N PHE A 217 -0.82 -6.20 -0.38
CA PHE A 217 -2.08 -6.84 -0.70
C PHE A 217 -3.06 -5.85 -1.34
N ILE A 218 -3.67 -6.28 -2.44
CA ILE A 218 -4.75 -5.55 -3.12
C ILE A 218 -5.97 -6.46 -3.25
N ALA A 219 -7.15 -5.99 -2.87
CA ALA A 219 -8.35 -6.83 -2.86
C ALA A 219 -9.44 -6.34 -3.82
N ALA A 220 -10.05 -7.26 -4.56
CA ALA A 220 -11.28 -6.97 -5.30
C ALA A 220 -12.45 -6.81 -4.32
N CYS A 221 -13.17 -5.70 -4.45
CA CYS A 221 -14.34 -5.37 -3.65
C CYS A 221 -15.50 -4.92 -4.54
N HIS A 222 -16.73 -5.26 -4.13
CA HIS A 222 -17.97 -4.91 -4.81
C HIS A 222 -18.95 -4.14 -3.92
N ASP A 223 -18.64 -4.02 -2.62
CA ASP A 223 -19.49 -3.36 -1.63
C ASP A 223 -18.64 -2.79 -0.47
N VAL A 224 -19.25 -1.91 0.33
CA VAL A 224 -18.59 -1.23 1.46
C VAL A 224 -18.17 -2.22 2.55
N VAL A 225 -18.85 -3.36 2.71
CA VAL A 225 -18.51 -4.35 3.74
C VAL A 225 -17.18 -5.00 3.42
N ALA A 226 -16.98 -5.43 2.17
CA ALA A 226 -15.71 -5.95 1.69
C ALA A 226 -14.60 -4.90 1.77
N MET A 227 -14.88 -3.65 1.41
CA MET A 227 -13.90 -2.56 1.47
C MET A 227 -13.41 -2.30 2.90
N LYS A 228 -14.32 -2.17 3.86
CA LYS A 228 -13.97 -1.97 5.27
C LYS A 228 -13.24 -3.18 5.84
N HIS A 229 -13.63 -4.38 5.42
CA HIS A 229 -12.94 -5.60 5.82
C HIS A 229 -11.49 -5.63 5.28
N ALA A 230 -11.28 -5.31 4.00
CA ALA A 230 -9.95 -5.21 3.40
C ALA A 230 -9.03 -4.25 4.16
N GLN A 231 -9.51 -3.05 4.49
CA GLN A 231 -8.77 -2.12 5.33
C GLN A 231 -8.48 -2.71 6.72
N ASN A 232 -9.49 -3.28 7.39
CA ASN A 232 -9.34 -3.82 8.74
C ASN A 232 -8.42 -5.06 8.84
N ILE A 233 -8.21 -5.82 7.75
CA ILE A 233 -7.22 -6.90 7.75
C ILE A 233 -5.82 -6.44 7.34
N GLY A 234 -5.68 -5.20 6.85
CA GLY A 234 -4.41 -4.60 6.47
C GLY A 234 -4.07 -4.69 4.98
N CYS A 235 -5.06 -4.78 4.07
CA CYS A 235 -4.77 -4.60 2.65
C CYS A 235 -4.27 -3.18 2.35
N ASP A 236 -3.28 -3.07 1.47
CA ASP A 236 -2.67 -1.79 1.08
C ASP A 236 -3.50 -1.03 0.04
N ALA A 237 -4.38 -1.70 -0.70
CA ALA A 237 -5.23 -1.12 -1.73
C ALA A 237 -6.47 -2.00 -2.00
N ILE A 238 -7.44 -1.45 -2.72
CA ILE A 238 -8.60 -2.19 -3.24
C ILE A 238 -8.88 -1.86 -4.70
N ILE A 239 -9.53 -2.79 -5.40
CA ILE A 239 -10.13 -2.58 -6.72
C ILE A 239 -11.65 -2.62 -6.54
N LEU A 240 -12.32 -1.49 -6.77
CA LEU A 240 -13.77 -1.37 -6.63
C LEU A 240 -14.45 -1.43 -8.00
N SER A 241 -15.40 -2.35 -8.17
CA SER A 241 -16.05 -2.61 -9.46
C SER A 241 -17.47 -3.20 -9.33
N PRO A 242 -18.29 -3.12 -10.41
CA PRO A 242 -18.08 -2.33 -11.62
C PRO A 242 -18.49 -0.86 -11.44
N VAL A 243 -17.67 0.09 -11.89
CA VAL A 243 -17.97 1.53 -11.82
C VAL A 243 -18.87 1.99 -12.95
N LEU A 244 -18.54 1.64 -14.19
CA LEU A 244 -19.35 1.89 -15.38
C LEU A 244 -19.75 0.56 -16.03
N ALA A 245 -20.72 0.61 -16.95
CA ALA A 245 -21.16 -0.56 -17.70
C ALA A 245 -19.97 -1.22 -18.44
N THR A 246 -19.96 -2.55 -18.47
CA THR A 246 -18.84 -3.31 -19.06
C THR A 246 -19.35 -4.32 -20.08
N ALA A 247 -18.54 -4.60 -21.10
CA ALA A 247 -18.82 -5.69 -22.03
C ALA A 247 -18.64 -7.09 -21.40
N THR A 248 -17.88 -7.20 -20.31
CA THR A 248 -17.58 -8.48 -19.64
C THR A 248 -18.72 -8.93 -18.72
N HIS A 249 -19.42 -7.98 -18.10
CA HIS A 249 -20.58 -8.21 -17.24
C HIS A 249 -21.66 -7.17 -17.55
N PRO A 250 -22.46 -7.37 -18.62
CA PRO A 250 -23.47 -6.39 -19.06
C PRO A 250 -24.68 -6.34 -18.13
N ASP A 251 -24.97 -7.43 -17.41
CA ASP A 251 -26.17 -7.56 -16.57
C ASP A 251 -25.98 -7.06 -15.14
N VAL A 252 -24.76 -6.66 -14.77
CA VAL A 252 -24.47 -6.12 -13.43
C VAL A 252 -24.72 -4.61 -13.44
N GLU A 253 -25.59 -4.15 -12.55
CA GLU A 253 -25.84 -2.71 -12.36
C GLU A 253 -24.53 -2.03 -11.91
N PRO A 254 -24.00 -1.07 -12.69
CA PRO A 254 -22.79 -0.36 -12.31
C PRO A 254 -23.06 0.59 -11.13
N LEU A 255 -22.03 0.86 -10.34
CA LEU A 255 -22.11 1.83 -9.24
C LEU A 255 -22.45 3.25 -9.75
N GLY A 256 -21.85 3.63 -10.88
CA GLY A 256 -21.76 5.03 -11.29
C GLY A 256 -20.84 5.84 -10.38
N TRP A 257 -20.47 7.05 -10.83
CA TRP A 257 -19.48 7.88 -10.12
C TRP A 257 -19.95 8.37 -8.74
N VAL A 258 -21.24 8.66 -8.58
CA VAL A 258 -21.80 9.14 -7.31
C VAL A 258 -21.66 8.08 -6.22
N ARG A 259 -22.17 6.86 -6.47
CA ARG A 259 -22.07 5.74 -5.52
C ARG A 259 -20.62 5.29 -5.32
N PHE A 260 -19.81 5.29 -6.39
CA PHE A 260 -18.38 5.01 -6.28
C PHE A 260 -17.69 5.96 -5.30
N GLN A 261 -17.93 7.27 -5.42
CA GLN A 261 -17.35 8.26 -4.52
C GLN A 261 -17.81 8.05 -3.07
N GLU A 262 -19.11 7.83 -2.84
CA GLU A 262 -19.66 7.53 -1.51
C GLU A 262 -18.98 6.32 -0.88
N TYR A 263 -18.67 5.29 -1.67
CA TYR A 263 -18.00 4.09 -1.20
C TYR A 263 -16.51 4.35 -0.96
N ALA A 264 -15.81 4.97 -1.91
CA ALA A 264 -14.39 5.26 -1.82
C ALA A 264 -14.05 6.12 -0.59
N GLN A 265 -14.94 7.02 -0.18
CA GLN A 265 -14.81 7.83 1.04
C GLN A 265 -14.95 7.04 2.34
N GLN A 266 -15.38 5.79 2.31
CA GLN A 266 -15.53 4.94 3.51
C GLN A 266 -14.23 4.26 3.95
N VAL A 267 -13.16 4.40 3.16
CA VAL A 267 -11.86 3.78 3.40
C VAL A 267 -10.73 4.79 3.11
N ASP A 268 -9.59 4.58 3.75
CA ASP A 268 -8.42 5.48 3.69
C ASP A 268 -7.26 4.89 2.87
N ILE A 269 -7.44 3.66 2.39
CA ILE A 269 -6.51 2.97 1.50
C ILE A 269 -6.82 3.25 0.02
N PRO A 270 -5.80 3.22 -0.86
CA PRO A 270 -5.96 3.42 -2.31
C PRO A 270 -7.11 2.62 -2.92
N VAL A 271 -8.02 3.33 -3.58
CA VAL A 271 -9.16 2.74 -4.32
C VAL A 271 -8.93 2.85 -5.81
N PHE A 272 -8.82 1.73 -6.50
CA PHE A 272 -8.74 1.67 -7.96
C PHE A 272 -10.13 1.43 -8.55
N ALA A 273 -10.60 2.35 -9.38
CA ALA A 273 -11.86 2.18 -10.12
C ALA A 273 -11.68 1.11 -11.20
N LEU A 274 -12.60 0.15 -11.29
CA LEU A 274 -12.63 -0.88 -12.34
C LEU A 274 -14.03 -1.03 -12.93
N GLY A 275 -14.09 -1.25 -14.24
CA GLY A 275 -15.32 -1.48 -15.00
C GLY A 275 -15.65 -0.28 -15.89
N GLY A 276 -15.50 -0.47 -17.21
CA GLY A 276 -15.66 0.58 -18.23
C GLY A 276 -14.57 1.67 -18.17
N MET A 277 -13.41 1.35 -17.60
CA MET A 277 -12.30 2.29 -17.44
C MET A 277 -11.42 2.39 -18.69
N HIS A 278 -10.99 3.61 -18.96
CA HIS A 278 -10.06 4.03 -20.02
C HIS A 278 -9.07 5.03 -19.43
N VAL A 279 -7.88 5.17 -20.01
CA VAL A 279 -6.84 6.09 -19.49
C VAL A 279 -7.31 7.54 -19.39
N GLU A 280 -8.18 7.98 -20.31
CA GLU A 280 -8.75 9.33 -20.33
C GLU A 280 -9.68 9.60 -19.14
N LEU A 281 -10.21 8.56 -18.49
CA LEU A 281 -11.08 8.68 -17.31
C LEU A 281 -10.30 8.81 -15.99
N LEU A 282 -8.96 8.74 -16.00
CA LEU A 282 -8.16 8.78 -14.78
C LEU A 282 -8.44 10.03 -13.94
N GLN A 283 -8.44 11.23 -14.57
CA GLN A 283 -8.69 12.48 -13.84
C GLN A 283 -10.11 12.54 -13.28
N GLN A 284 -11.10 12.03 -14.02
CA GLN A 284 -12.48 11.94 -13.54
C GLN A 284 -12.60 10.95 -12.37
N ALA A 285 -11.95 9.81 -12.45
CA ALA A 285 -11.92 8.85 -11.35
C ALA A 285 -11.33 9.49 -10.08
N GLN A 286 -10.23 10.23 -10.23
CA GLN A 286 -9.58 10.93 -9.13
C GLN A 286 -10.46 12.03 -8.51
N SER A 287 -11.24 12.76 -9.32
CA SER A 287 -12.21 13.73 -8.78
C SER A 287 -13.33 13.05 -7.97
N HIS A 288 -13.53 11.74 -8.17
CA HIS A 288 -14.46 10.89 -7.42
C HIS A 288 -13.77 10.01 -6.37
N HIS A 289 -12.64 10.45 -5.82
CA HIS A 289 -11.88 9.78 -4.75
C HIS A 289 -11.18 8.47 -5.13
N ALA A 290 -11.11 8.12 -6.43
CA ALA A 290 -10.21 7.04 -6.84
C ALA A 290 -8.76 7.47 -6.65
N TYR A 291 -7.92 6.55 -6.20
CA TYR A 291 -6.47 6.71 -6.31
C TYR A 291 -6.01 6.56 -7.77
N GLY A 292 -6.58 5.57 -8.46
CA GLY A 292 -6.23 5.22 -9.82
C GLY A 292 -7.32 4.40 -10.51
N ILE A 293 -6.98 3.82 -11.66
CA ILE A 293 -7.90 3.02 -12.47
C ILE A 293 -7.30 1.65 -12.79
N ALA A 294 -8.17 0.65 -12.94
CA ALA A 294 -7.83 -0.68 -13.40
C ALA A 294 -8.75 -1.08 -14.56
N GLY A 295 -8.23 -1.84 -15.53
CA GLY A 295 -8.92 -2.06 -16.79
C GLY A 295 -8.25 -3.11 -17.67
N ILE A 296 -9.06 -3.73 -18.53
CA ILE A 296 -8.64 -4.90 -19.33
C ILE A 296 -8.15 -4.49 -20.72
N ARG A 297 -8.93 -3.68 -21.44
CA ARG A 297 -8.73 -3.41 -22.88
C ARG A 297 -8.09 -2.07 -23.20
N TYR A 298 -8.34 -1.07 -22.36
CA TYR A 298 -8.08 0.34 -22.70
C TYR A 298 -7.09 1.00 -21.74
N LEU A 299 -6.24 0.17 -21.14
CA LEU A 299 -5.08 0.56 -20.33
C LEU A 299 -3.81 -0.04 -20.91
#